data_AF-A0A671QUB2-F1
#
_entry.id   AF-A0A671QUB2-F1
#
_cell.length_a   1.000
_cell.length_b   1.000
_cell.length_c   1.000
_cell.angle_alpha   90.00
_cell.angle_beta   90.00
_cell.angle_gamma   90.00
#
_symmetry.space_group_name_H-M   'P 1'
#
loop_
_entity.id
_entity.type
_entity.pdbx_description
1 polymer ?
#
loop_
_entity_poly.entity_id
_entity_poly.type
_entity_poly.pdbx_seq_one_letter_code
_entity_poly.pdbx_strand_id
1 'polypeptide(L)'
;MVSVKRLNKAFVDCVAFLFCLAVMWELVLAQNDTEPIVLEGKCLVVCDSNPADWKSSSSPLGISVRAANSKVAFSAVRSNNHEPSEMSNKTRIIYFDQVLVNIGNYFTLESVFLCPRKGIYSFNFHVIKVYQSQTIQVNLMLNGKPVISAFAGDKDVTREAATNGVLLHLNKEDKVYLKLEKGNLVGGWQYSTFSGFLVFPL
;
A
#
# COMPACT_ATOMS: atom_id res chain seq x y z
N MET A 1 15.96 -63.46 53.48
CA MET A 1 17.01 -63.46 52.43
C MET A 1 16.39 -62.89 51.16
N VAL A 2 16.52 -61.58 50.94
CA VAL A 2 16.13 -60.93 49.67
C VAL A 2 17.32 -60.09 49.23
N SER A 3 18.02 -60.59 48.21
CA SER A 3 19.20 -59.96 47.63
C SER A 3 18.75 -58.84 46.70
N VAL A 4 18.82 -57.59 47.17
CA VAL A 4 18.65 -56.41 46.30
C VAL A 4 19.87 -56.32 45.40
N LYS A 5 19.74 -56.77 44.15
CA LYS A 5 20.79 -56.68 43.13
C LYS A 5 21.14 -55.21 42.90
N ARG A 6 22.40 -54.84 43.15
CA ARG A 6 22.95 -53.52 42.80
C ARG A 6 22.76 -53.30 41.30
N LEU A 7 21.95 -52.31 40.94
CA LEU A 7 21.77 -51.86 39.57
C LEU A 7 23.13 -51.36 39.05
N ASN A 8 23.59 -51.92 37.93
CA ASN A 8 24.92 -51.65 37.40
C ASN A 8 24.99 -50.20 36.89
N LYS A 9 26.00 -49.43 37.29
CA LYS A 9 26.13 -47.99 36.95
C LYS A 9 26.04 -47.74 35.44
N ALA A 10 26.65 -48.63 34.65
CA ALA A 10 26.60 -48.58 33.18
C ALA A 10 25.17 -48.65 32.60
N PHE A 11 24.24 -49.33 33.29
CA PHE A 11 22.84 -49.40 32.87
C PHE A 11 22.13 -48.07 33.08
N VAL A 12 22.41 -47.39 34.20
CA VAL A 12 21.85 -46.07 34.52
C VAL A 12 22.38 -45.01 33.55
N ASP A 13 23.68 -45.04 33.24
CA ASP A 13 24.30 -44.10 32.30
C ASP A 13 23.76 -44.28 30.87
N CYS A 14 23.50 -45.52 30.45
CA CYS A 14 22.94 -45.82 29.13
C CYS A 14 21.49 -45.32 28.99
N VAL A 15 20.66 -45.51 30.03
CA VAL A 15 19.29 -44.99 30.05
C VAL A 15 19.28 -43.46 30.04
N ALA A 16 20.17 -42.81 30.79
CA ALA A 16 20.30 -41.35 30.78
C ALA A 16 20.71 -40.83 29.39
N PHE A 17 21.64 -41.50 28.71
CA PHE A 17 22.08 -41.11 27.38
C PHE A 17 20.97 -41.26 26.32
N LEU A 18 20.21 -42.37 26.36
CA LEU A 18 19.06 -42.58 25.48
C LEU A 18 17.95 -41.54 25.73
N PHE A 19 17.73 -41.16 27.00
CA PHE A 19 16.77 -40.12 27.34
C PHE A 19 17.22 -38.74 26.83
N CYS A 20 18.50 -38.39 26.97
CA CYS A 20 19.05 -37.16 26.39
C CYS A 20 18.93 -37.12 24.86
N LEU A 21 19.19 -38.24 24.17
CA LEU A 21 19.03 -38.31 22.72
C LEU A 21 17.56 -38.14 22.27
N ALA A 22 16.61 -38.71 23.03
CA ALA A 22 15.18 -38.54 22.75
C ALA A 22 14.72 -37.08 22.92
N VAL A 23 15.16 -36.41 23.99
CA VAL A 23 14.84 -34.99 24.23
C VAL A 23 15.44 -34.09 23.16
N MET A 24 16.67 -34.38 22.71
CA MET A 24 17.31 -33.64 21.61
C MET A 24 16.60 -33.87 20.27
N TRP A 25 16.10 -35.09 20.03
CA TRP A 25 15.31 -35.41 18.82
C TRP A 25 13.98 -34.65 18.79
N GLU A 26 13.27 -34.56 19.92
CA GLU A 26 12.03 -33.78 20.03
C GLU A 26 12.26 -32.27 19.84
N LEU A 27 13.38 -31.74 20.35
CA LEU A 27 13.78 -30.34 20.14
C LEU A 27 14.09 -30.01 18.68
N VAL A 28 14.70 -30.95 17.92
CA VAL A 28 15.02 -30.74 16.50
C VAL A 28 13.78 -30.80 15.60
N LEU A 29 12.73 -31.52 16.01
CA LEU A 29 11.46 -31.56 15.27
C LEU A 29 10.56 -30.33 15.52
N ALA A 30 10.84 -29.53 16.54
CA ALA A 30 10.02 -28.38 16.93
C ALA A 30 10.35 -27.06 16.19
N GLN A 31 11.25 -27.06 15.20
CA GLN A 31 11.75 -25.83 14.56
C GLN A 31 11.32 -25.59 13.11
N ASN A 32 10.48 -26.44 12.53
CA ASN A 32 10.03 -26.28 11.13
C ASN A 32 8.60 -25.74 10.97
N ASP A 33 7.98 -25.23 12.04
CA ASP A 33 6.69 -24.54 11.96
C ASP A 33 6.89 -23.10 11.45
N THR A 34 7.30 -22.94 10.19
CA THR A 34 7.05 -21.68 9.49
C THR A 34 5.59 -21.67 9.09
N GLU A 35 4.73 -21.07 9.92
CA GLU A 35 3.37 -20.75 9.51
C GLU A 35 3.41 -19.97 8.18
N PRO A 36 2.61 -20.34 7.18
CA PRO A 36 2.58 -19.60 5.92
C PRO A 36 2.15 -18.16 6.20
N ILE A 37 3.00 -17.20 5.85
CA ILE A 37 2.66 -15.78 5.90
C ILE A 37 1.53 -15.55 4.88
N VAL A 38 0.29 -15.48 5.37
CA VAL A 38 -0.86 -15.09 4.55
C VAL A 38 -0.68 -13.60 4.23
N LEU A 39 -0.21 -13.31 3.02
CA LEU A 39 -0.17 -11.95 2.50
C LEU A 39 -1.60 -11.53 2.15
N GLU A 40 -2.33 -10.98 3.12
CA GLU A 40 -3.64 -10.36 2.91
C GLU A 40 -3.48 -9.01 2.16
N GLY A 41 -3.25 -9.09 0.85
CA GLY A 41 -3.25 -7.93 -0.04
C GLY A 41 -4.58 -7.77 -0.76
N LYS A 42 -5.13 -6.55 -0.80
CA LYS A 42 -6.24 -6.21 -1.70
C LYS A 42 -5.68 -6.06 -3.12
N CYS A 43 -5.80 -7.10 -3.94
CA CYS A 43 -5.44 -7.05 -5.35
C CYS A 43 -6.65 -6.65 -6.20
N LEU A 44 -6.50 -5.63 -7.05
CA LEU A 44 -7.47 -5.35 -8.11
C LEU A 44 -6.98 -6.01 -9.39
N VAL A 45 -7.65 -7.08 -9.80
CA VAL A 45 -7.36 -7.75 -11.08
C VAL A 45 -8.21 -7.10 -12.17
N VAL A 46 -7.55 -6.45 -13.13
CA VAL A 46 -8.20 -5.90 -14.32
C VAL A 46 -7.90 -6.85 -15.50
N CYS A 47 -8.87 -7.70 -15.85
CA CYS A 47 -8.76 -8.59 -17.00
C CYS A 47 -9.19 -7.86 -18.27
N ASP A 48 -8.26 -7.62 -19.19
CA ASP A 48 -8.57 -7.07 -20.51
C ASP A 48 -9.18 -8.20 -21.36
N SER A 49 -10.50 -8.35 -21.31
CA SER A 49 -11.19 -9.38 -22.09
C SER A 49 -11.29 -8.90 -23.53
N ASN A 50 -10.37 -9.32 -24.40
CA ASN A 50 -10.57 -9.26 -25.84
C ASN A 50 -11.05 -10.63 -26.34
N PRO A 51 -12.37 -10.89 -26.45
CA PRO A 51 -12.85 -12.08 -27.13
C PRO A 51 -12.66 -11.86 -28.64
N ALA A 52 -11.47 -12.16 -29.14
CA ALA A 52 -11.29 -12.31 -30.58
C ALA A 52 -11.96 -13.62 -31.00
N ASP A 53 -13.25 -13.52 -31.35
CA ASP A 53 -13.95 -14.55 -32.11
C ASP A 53 -13.17 -14.83 -33.39
N TRP A 54 -12.57 -16.01 -33.45
CA TRP A 54 -11.96 -16.51 -34.66
C TRP A 54 -13.07 -16.78 -35.68
N LYS A 55 -13.24 -15.90 -36.66
CA LYS A 55 -13.45 -16.24 -38.08
C LYS A 55 -13.87 -15.00 -38.88
N SER A 56 -12.98 -14.65 -39.81
CA SER A 56 -13.25 -14.07 -41.13
C SER A 56 -14.19 -12.86 -41.23
N SER A 57 -13.61 -11.67 -41.38
CA SER A 57 -13.91 -10.86 -42.58
C SER A 57 -12.79 -9.87 -42.91
N SER A 58 -12.61 -9.69 -44.20
CA SER A 58 -11.67 -8.84 -44.93
C SER A 58 -11.74 -7.36 -44.51
N SER A 59 -10.58 -6.79 -44.15
CA SER A 59 -10.27 -5.43 -43.66
C SER A 59 -11.12 -4.31 -44.29
N PRO A 60 -11.77 -3.41 -43.50
CA PRO A 60 -11.14 -2.12 -43.10
C PRO A 60 -11.74 -1.41 -41.84
N LEU A 61 -12.31 -2.12 -40.86
CA LEU A 61 -12.85 -1.50 -39.62
C LEU A 61 -12.43 -2.28 -38.38
N GLY A 62 -11.77 -1.60 -37.45
CA GLY A 62 -11.46 -2.16 -36.12
C GLY A 62 -9.98 -2.41 -35.84
N ILE A 63 -9.05 -1.65 -36.45
CA ILE A 63 -7.86 -1.31 -35.65
C ILE A 63 -8.44 -0.65 -34.40
N SER A 64 -8.50 -1.33 -33.27
CA SER A 64 -8.82 -0.66 -32.01
C SER A 64 -7.59 0.16 -31.64
N VAL A 65 -7.43 1.27 -32.35
CA VAL A 65 -6.62 2.44 -31.96
C VAL A 65 -7.16 3.04 -30.64
N ARG A 66 -8.19 2.44 -30.00
CA ARG A 66 -8.78 2.93 -28.74
C ARG A 66 -7.90 2.72 -27.50
N ALA A 67 -6.89 1.86 -27.53
CA ALA A 67 -6.05 1.62 -26.35
C ALA A 67 -4.78 2.50 -26.27
N ALA A 68 -4.53 3.37 -27.25
CA ALA A 68 -3.42 4.32 -27.16
C ALA A 68 -3.67 5.38 -26.05
N ASN A 69 -4.94 5.67 -25.74
CA ASN A 69 -5.37 6.69 -24.76
C ASN A 69 -6.29 6.13 -23.65
N SER A 70 -6.26 4.82 -23.38
CA SER A 70 -7.04 4.18 -22.31
C SER A 70 -6.24 3.98 -21.02
N LYS A 71 -4.94 4.26 -21.04
CA LYS A 71 -4.05 4.06 -19.90
C LYS A 71 -3.90 5.39 -19.16
N VAL A 72 -4.31 5.41 -17.91
CA VAL A 72 -4.16 6.56 -17.02
C VAL A 72 -3.69 6.03 -15.68
N ALA A 73 -2.53 6.48 -15.23
CA ALA A 73 -1.97 6.09 -13.95
C ALA A 73 -0.99 7.15 -13.47
N PHE A 74 -0.95 7.40 -12.17
CA PHE A 74 0.09 8.18 -11.55
C PHE A 74 0.53 7.54 -10.22
N SER A 75 1.76 7.82 -9.85
CA SER A 75 2.32 7.48 -8.54
C SER A 75 3.34 8.55 -8.17
N ALA A 76 3.16 9.16 -7.02
CA ALA A 76 4.01 10.22 -6.51
C ALA A 76 4.41 9.93 -5.06
N VAL A 77 5.62 10.35 -4.71
CA VAL A 77 6.22 10.13 -3.40
C VAL A 77 6.86 11.41 -2.87
N ARG A 78 6.89 11.54 -1.55
CA ARG A 78 7.67 12.57 -0.86
C ARG A 78 9.08 12.03 -0.60
N SER A 79 10.09 12.59 -1.25
CA SER A 79 11.46 12.05 -1.19
C SER A 79 12.31 12.62 -0.03
N ASN A 80 11.87 13.73 0.58
CA ASN A 80 12.63 14.48 1.58
C ASN A 80 11.79 14.94 2.79
N ASN A 81 12.48 15.36 3.86
CA ASN A 81 11.86 15.91 5.08
C ASN A 81 11.81 17.45 5.09
N HIS A 82 11.81 18.11 3.92
CA HIS A 82 11.67 19.56 3.92
C HIS A 82 10.31 19.98 4.47
N GLU A 83 10.34 21.07 5.22
CA GLU A 83 9.15 21.72 5.77
C GLU A 83 8.15 22.11 4.66
N PRO A 84 6.85 22.22 4.99
CA PRO A 84 5.87 22.73 4.05
C PRO A 84 6.22 24.14 3.57
N SER A 85 6.13 24.37 2.27
CA SER A 85 6.28 25.72 1.71
C SER A 85 5.15 26.64 2.18
N GLU A 86 5.35 27.96 2.10
CA GLU A 86 4.30 28.95 2.41
C GLU A 86 2.99 28.68 1.64
N MET A 87 3.12 28.27 0.37
CA MET A 87 1.97 27.92 -0.47
C MET A 87 1.25 26.66 0.02
N SER A 88 1.99 25.64 0.47
CA SER A 88 1.39 24.43 1.07
C SER A 88 0.69 24.76 2.39
N ASN A 89 1.26 25.65 3.21
CA ASN A 89 0.61 26.09 4.45
C ASN A 89 -0.70 26.86 4.19
N LYS A 90 -0.76 27.67 3.12
CA LYS A 90 -1.97 28.42 2.75
C LYS A 90 -3.05 27.52 2.14
N THR A 91 -2.69 26.66 1.19
CA THR A 91 -3.64 25.78 0.48
C THR A 91 -4.01 24.54 1.26
N ARG A 92 -3.14 24.12 2.20
CA ARG A 92 -3.19 22.85 2.92
C ARG A 92 -3.14 21.62 2.00
N ILE A 93 -2.76 21.78 0.73
CA ILE A 93 -2.54 20.66 -0.19
C ILE A 93 -1.22 19.98 0.17
N ILE A 94 -1.27 18.65 0.26
CA ILE A 94 -0.08 17.83 0.55
C ILE A 94 0.69 17.64 -0.74
N TYR A 95 1.96 18.04 -0.73
CA TYR A 95 2.82 18.08 -1.91
C TYR A 95 3.73 16.85 -1.99
N PHE A 96 3.92 16.35 -3.22
CA PHE A 96 4.80 15.24 -3.56
C PHE A 96 5.80 15.72 -4.62
N ASP A 97 7.09 15.72 -4.28
CA ASP A 97 8.15 16.28 -5.13
C ASP A 97 8.62 15.32 -6.23
N GLN A 98 8.45 14.01 -6.01
CA GLN A 98 8.92 13.00 -6.95
C GLN A 98 7.74 12.22 -7.55
N VAL A 99 7.56 12.33 -8.86
CA VAL A 99 6.56 11.59 -9.62
C VAL A 99 7.23 10.38 -10.26
N LEU A 100 6.87 9.17 -9.82
CA LEU A 100 7.40 7.90 -10.30
C LEU A 100 6.69 7.44 -11.57
N VAL A 101 5.38 7.66 -11.65
CA VAL A 101 4.53 7.28 -12.78
C VAL A 101 3.62 8.46 -13.11
N ASN A 102 3.47 8.79 -14.40
CA ASN A 102 2.53 9.80 -14.88
C ASN A 102 2.03 9.48 -16.30
N ILE A 103 1.39 8.31 -16.46
CA ILE A 103 0.86 7.90 -17.76
C ILE A 103 -0.29 8.83 -18.15
N GLY A 104 -0.09 9.56 -19.25
CA GLY A 104 -1.02 10.58 -19.74
C GLY A 104 -0.77 12.00 -19.23
N ASN A 105 0.20 12.21 -18.32
CA ASN A 105 0.55 13.52 -17.76
C ASN A 105 -0.63 14.25 -17.09
N TYR A 106 -1.46 13.50 -16.36
CA TYR A 106 -2.67 14.02 -15.69
C TYR A 106 -2.48 14.32 -14.21
N PHE A 107 -1.31 14.02 -13.65
CA PHE A 107 -0.91 14.47 -12.31
C PHE A 107 -0.02 15.72 -12.43
N THR A 108 -0.46 16.83 -11.85
CA THR A 108 0.22 18.13 -11.95
C THR A 108 1.29 18.31 -10.90
N LEU A 109 2.16 19.32 -11.09
CA LEU A 109 3.20 19.67 -10.14
C LEU A 109 2.62 20.12 -8.79
N GLU A 110 1.40 20.68 -8.77
CA GLU A 110 0.68 21.05 -7.54
C GLU A 110 0.14 19.85 -6.77
N SER A 111 0.50 18.61 -7.17
CA SER A 111 0.03 17.35 -6.58
C SER A 111 -1.48 17.13 -6.73
N VAL A 112 -2.02 17.54 -7.88
CA VAL A 112 -3.43 17.39 -8.23
C VAL A 112 -3.56 16.46 -9.43
N PHE A 113 -4.43 15.45 -9.32
CA PHE A 113 -4.85 14.64 -10.44
C PHE A 113 -6.03 15.30 -11.17
N LEU A 114 -5.90 15.50 -12.48
CA LEU A 114 -6.94 16.04 -13.36
C LEU A 114 -7.52 14.92 -14.21
N CYS A 115 -8.80 14.62 -13.99
CA CYS A 115 -9.45 13.52 -14.68
C CYS A 115 -9.54 13.77 -16.20
N PRO A 116 -8.96 12.93 -17.06
CA PRO A 116 -8.95 13.17 -18.50
C PRO A 116 -10.22 12.72 -19.21
N ARG A 117 -11.01 11.85 -18.57
CA ARG A 117 -12.20 11.25 -19.16
C ARG A 117 -13.06 10.57 -18.10
N LYS A 118 -14.35 10.39 -18.44
CA LYS A 118 -15.29 9.68 -17.59
C LYS A 118 -14.86 8.22 -17.35
N GLY A 119 -14.97 7.74 -16.12
CA GLY A 119 -14.60 6.38 -15.76
C GLY A 119 -14.60 6.11 -14.25
N ILE A 120 -14.23 4.88 -13.88
CA ILE A 120 -13.97 4.47 -12.50
C ILE A 120 -12.47 4.50 -12.24
N TYR A 121 -12.04 5.22 -11.22
CA TYR A 121 -10.64 5.39 -10.85
C TYR A 121 -10.38 4.85 -9.44
N SER A 122 -9.22 4.25 -9.24
CA SER A 122 -8.72 3.85 -7.92
C SER A 122 -7.74 4.88 -7.40
N PHE A 123 -7.84 5.23 -6.13
CA PHE A 123 -6.87 6.08 -5.42
C PHE A 123 -6.46 5.41 -4.13
N ASN A 124 -5.16 5.46 -3.83
CA ASN A 124 -4.58 5.06 -2.56
C ASN A 124 -3.57 6.11 -2.10
N PHE A 125 -3.56 6.39 -0.81
CA PHE A 125 -2.56 7.27 -0.21
C PHE A 125 -2.10 6.76 1.15
N HIS A 126 -0.86 7.10 1.46
CA HIS A 126 -0.22 6.86 2.74
C HIS A 126 0.55 8.13 3.10
N VAL A 127 0.08 8.90 4.08
CA VAL A 127 0.80 10.09 4.53
C VAL A 127 1.51 9.78 5.84
N ILE A 128 2.82 9.68 5.77
CA ILE A 128 3.69 9.32 6.88
C ILE A 128 4.17 10.61 7.54
N LYS A 129 3.98 10.71 8.85
CA LYS A 129 4.56 11.78 9.66
C LYS A 129 5.59 11.18 10.61
N VAL A 130 6.78 11.80 10.64
CA VAL A 130 7.83 11.49 11.61
C VAL A 130 7.74 12.53 12.73
N TYR A 131 7.89 12.09 13.99
CA TYR A 131 7.77 12.94 15.19
C TYR A 131 6.35 13.51 15.39
N GLN A 132 5.50 12.68 16.01
CA GLN A 132 4.09 12.99 16.26
C GLN A 132 3.92 13.78 17.57
N SER A 133 3.77 15.10 17.50
CA SER A 133 3.28 15.89 18.66
C SER A 133 1.78 16.19 18.60
N GLN A 134 1.16 15.99 17.43
CA GLN A 134 -0.24 16.33 17.17
C GLN A 134 -0.87 15.38 16.15
N THR A 135 -2.14 15.02 16.38
CA THR A 135 -2.98 14.28 15.43
C THR A 135 -3.15 15.05 14.12
N ILE A 136 -2.95 14.37 13.00
CA ILE A 136 -3.23 14.84 11.65
C ILE A 136 -4.50 14.19 11.11
N GLN A 137 -5.22 14.95 10.27
CA GLN A 137 -6.33 14.45 9.46
C GLN A 137 -6.04 14.75 7.99
N VAL A 138 -5.98 13.71 7.17
CA VAL A 138 -5.76 13.81 5.72
C VAL A 138 -7.04 13.42 5.01
N ASN A 139 -7.53 14.30 4.14
CA ASN A 139 -8.69 14.07 3.32
C ASN A 139 -8.29 13.88 1.86
N LEU A 140 -8.86 12.88 1.19
CA LEU A 140 -8.89 12.83 -0.26
C LEU A 140 -10.06 13.70 -0.75
N MET A 141 -9.72 14.71 -1.53
CA MET A 141 -10.64 15.74 -2.00
C MET A 141 -11.08 15.43 -3.43
N LEU A 142 -12.36 15.60 -3.72
CA LEU A 142 -12.91 15.66 -5.08
C LEU A 142 -13.56 17.03 -5.28
N ASN A 143 -13.03 17.83 -6.20
CA ASN A 143 -13.56 19.16 -6.52
C ASN A 143 -13.79 20.05 -5.28
N GLY A 144 -12.86 20.00 -4.31
CA GLY A 144 -12.92 20.79 -3.08
C GLY A 144 -13.79 20.20 -1.97
N LYS A 145 -14.41 19.04 -2.17
CA LYS A 145 -15.19 18.32 -1.14
C LYS A 145 -14.44 17.09 -0.64
N PRO A 146 -14.40 16.81 0.66
CA PRO A 146 -13.77 15.60 1.19
C PRO A 146 -14.61 14.36 0.85
N VAL A 147 -13.96 13.29 0.42
CA VAL A 147 -14.62 12.01 0.06
C VAL A 147 -14.31 10.92 1.07
N ILE A 148 -13.04 10.74 1.40
CA ILE A 148 -12.56 9.84 2.46
C ILE A 148 -11.51 10.56 3.30
N SER A 149 -11.38 10.14 4.56
CA SER A 149 -10.45 10.72 5.53
C SER A 149 -9.60 9.62 6.16
N ALA A 150 -8.38 9.97 6.56
CA ALA A 150 -7.49 9.15 7.36
C ALA A 150 -6.90 9.98 8.50
N PHE A 151 -6.59 9.32 9.61
CA PHE A 151 -6.03 9.96 10.80
C PHE A 151 -4.72 9.27 11.19
N ALA A 152 -3.83 10.06 11.77
CA ALA A 152 -2.65 9.56 12.48
C ALA A 152 -2.41 10.49 13.68
N GLY A 153 -2.15 9.99 14.89
CA GLY A 153 -2.01 10.82 16.08
C GLY A 153 -1.54 10.14 17.36
N ASP A 154 -1.02 8.93 17.32
CA ASP A 154 -0.52 8.22 18.49
C ASP A 154 0.75 8.89 19.03
N LYS A 155 0.73 9.23 20.32
CA LYS A 155 1.80 9.95 21.00
C LYS A 155 2.97 9.05 21.36
N ASP A 156 2.72 7.74 21.45
CA ASP A 156 3.69 6.76 21.89
C ASP A 156 4.48 6.15 20.71
N VAL A 157 4.18 6.59 19.48
CA VAL A 157 4.79 6.07 18.25
C VAL A 157 5.61 7.14 17.55
N THR A 158 6.81 6.78 17.10
CA THR A 158 7.74 7.72 16.45
C THR A 158 7.36 8.05 14.99
N ARG A 159 6.57 7.17 14.36
CA ARG A 159 6.13 7.27 12.96
C ARG A 159 4.76 6.63 12.78
N GLU A 160 3.84 7.39 12.20
CA GLU A 160 2.50 6.89 11.91
C GLU A 160 2.04 7.34 10.52
N ALA A 161 1.17 6.54 9.92
CA ALA A 161 0.69 6.74 8.56
C ALA A 161 -0.84 6.93 8.53
N ALA A 162 -1.28 8.09 8.07
CA ALA A 162 -2.67 8.29 7.67
C ALA A 162 -2.90 7.61 6.31
N THR A 163 -3.49 6.41 6.33
CA THR A 163 -3.67 5.53 5.16
C THR A 163 -5.14 5.34 4.83
N ASN A 164 -5.54 5.52 3.57
CA ASN A 164 -6.87 5.13 3.07
C ASN A 164 -6.88 5.00 1.54
N GLY A 165 -7.95 4.44 0.98
CA GLY A 165 -8.12 4.25 -0.47
C GLY A 165 -9.59 4.05 -0.87
N VAL A 166 -9.91 4.39 -2.13
CA VAL A 166 -11.30 4.39 -2.63
C VAL A 166 -11.36 4.22 -4.16
N LEU A 167 -12.48 3.68 -4.65
CA LEU A 167 -12.89 3.73 -6.06
C LEU A 167 -13.86 4.89 -6.28
N LEU A 168 -13.61 5.74 -7.26
CA LEU A 168 -14.45 6.90 -7.57
C LEU A 168 -14.90 6.91 -9.02
N HIS A 169 -16.17 7.24 -9.23
CA HIS A 169 -16.66 7.68 -10.51
C HIS A 169 -16.27 9.14 -10.72
N LEU A 170 -15.50 9.41 -11.77
CA LEU A 170 -15.06 10.75 -12.13
C LEU A 170 -15.57 11.12 -13.52
N ASN A 171 -15.87 12.40 -13.72
CA ASN A 171 -16.08 13.03 -15.01
C ASN A 171 -14.79 13.71 -15.49
N LYS A 172 -14.73 14.05 -16.78
CA LYS A 172 -13.62 14.84 -17.32
C LYS A 172 -13.49 16.15 -16.53
N GLU A 173 -12.25 16.57 -16.27
CA GLU A 173 -11.86 17.79 -15.56
C GLU A 173 -12.05 17.76 -14.03
N ASP A 174 -12.60 16.67 -13.47
CA ASP A 174 -12.64 16.49 -12.01
C ASP A 174 -11.23 16.51 -11.42
N LYS A 175 -11.08 17.19 -10.29
CA LYS A 175 -9.81 17.37 -9.58
C LYS A 175 -9.77 16.52 -8.33
N VAL A 176 -8.76 15.67 -8.22
CA VAL A 176 -8.51 14.82 -7.03
C VAL A 176 -7.15 15.15 -6.42
N TYR A 177 -7.11 15.40 -5.12
CA TYR A 177 -5.88 15.75 -4.40
C TYR A 177 -6.01 15.44 -2.91
N LEU A 178 -4.90 15.47 -2.18
CA LEU A 178 -4.89 15.31 -0.74
C LEU A 178 -4.80 16.65 -0.03
N LYS A 179 -5.59 16.83 1.01
CA LYS A 179 -5.60 18.03 1.84
C LYS A 179 -5.41 17.68 3.31
N LEU A 180 -4.52 18.40 3.98
CA LEU A 180 -4.34 18.34 5.42
C LEU A 180 -5.40 19.20 6.11
N GLU A 181 -6.44 18.57 6.63
CA GLU A 181 -7.57 19.25 7.25
C GLU A 181 -7.29 19.64 8.70
N LYS A 182 -6.56 18.79 9.44
CA LYS A 182 -6.14 19.06 10.82
C LYS A 182 -4.67 18.75 11.03
N GLY A 183 -4.05 19.50 11.93
CA GLY A 183 -2.65 19.35 12.31
C GLY A 183 -1.69 20.10 11.38
N ASN A 184 -0.43 19.65 11.36
CA ASN A 184 0.67 20.16 10.54
C ASN A 184 1.58 18.99 10.11
N LEU A 185 2.43 19.22 9.11
CA LEU A 185 3.47 18.28 8.68
C LEU A 185 4.88 18.84 8.97
N VAL A 186 5.01 19.55 10.10
CA VAL A 186 6.31 20.02 10.59
C VAL A 186 7.17 18.80 10.93
N GLY A 187 8.46 18.86 10.58
CA GLY A 187 9.38 17.71 10.62
C GLY A 187 9.40 16.90 9.32
N GLY A 188 8.56 17.26 8.34
CA GLY A 188 8.49 16.60 7.05
C GLY A 188 7.57 15.37 7.02
N TRP A 189 7.31 14.89 5.80
CA TRP A 189 6.44 13.74 5.52
C TRP A 189 7.08 12.78 4.52
N GLN A 190 8.41 12.59 4.60
CA GLN A 190 9.15 11.67 3.74
C GLN A 190 8.52 10.27 3.77
N TYR A 191 8.63 9.57 2.64
CA TYR A 191 8.04 8.25 2.38
C TYR A 191 6.53 8.24 2.17
N SER A 192 5.86 9.39 2.32
CA SER A 192 4.44 9.49 1.94
C SER A 192 4.25 9.18 0.46
N THR A 193 3.14 8.53 0.13
CA THR A 193 2.78 8.14 -1.23
C THR A 193 1.35 8.56 -1.58
N PHE A 194 1.15 8.90 -2.84
CA PHE A 194 -0.17 9.11 -3.43
C PHE A 194 -0.18 8.53 -4.84
N SER A 195 -1.13 7.65 -5.12
CA SER A 195 -1.23 6.97 -6.39
C SER A 195 -2.68 6.78 -6.81
N GLY A 196 -2.88 6.62 -8.11
CA GLY A 196 -4.18 6.29 -8.66
C GLY A 196 -4.13 5.96 -10.14
N PHE A 197 -5.16 5.28 -10.62
CA PHE A 197 -5.24 4.83 -12.00
C PHE A 197 -6.69 4.62 -12.45
N LEU A 198 -6.92 4.67 -13.76
CA LEU A 198 -8.19 4.33 -14.40
C LEU A 198 -8.37 2.81 -14.37
N VAL A 199 -9.46 2.36 -13.75
CA VAL A 199 -9.85 0.94 -13.75
C VAL A 199 -10.51 0.59 -15.09
N PHE A 200 -11.55 1.35 -15.46
CA PHE A 200 -12.18 1.26 -16.77
C PHE A 200 -12.90 2.58 -17.13
N PRO A 201 -12.88 2.97 -18.42
CA PRO A 201 -13.64 4.13 -18.90
C PRO A 201 -15.15 3.85 -18.95
N LEU A 202 -15.96 4.92 -18.90
CA LEU A 202 -17.42 4.91 -19.08
C LEU A 202 -17.85 5.79 -20.26
#